data_AF-A0A940JIB7-F1
#
_entry.id   AF-A0A940JIB7-F1
#
_cell.length_a   1.000
_cell.length_b   1.000
_cell.length_c   1.000
_cell.angle_alpha   90.00
_cell.angle_beta   90.00
_cell.angle_gamma   90.00
#
_symmetry.space_group_name_H-M   'P 1'
#
loop_
_entity.id
_entity.type
_entity.pdbx_description
1 polymer ?
#
loop_
_entity_poly.entity_id
_entity_poly.type
_entity_poly.pdbx_seq_one_letter_code
_entity_poly.pdbx_strand_id
1 'polypeptide(L)'
;MSQHSTSFIAKSTIKAADLDHRKKVNFNISRYNNTVPLGKQQFADVNTARERAKNIKWRAIESLDQYLEAFESNFTARGGKVIWAETTEDALNEILAICKSKQCKTVVKSKSMVTEEIHLNKFLEKNNIESVETDLGEYIQQLDGEPPYHIVTPAMHKSKEDVAKLFYDKLNTKPGLT
;
A
#
# COMPACT_ATOMS: atom_id res chain seq x y z
N MET A 1 20.08 -26.64 3.87
CA MET A 1 19.42 -25.33 3.64
C MET A 1 17.95 -25.57 3.36
N SER A 2 17.04 -24.77 3.93
CA SER A 2 15.60 -24.92 3.62
C SER A 2 15.32 -24.55 2.16
N GLN A 3 14.24 -25.07 1.58
CA GLN A 3 13.82 -24.74 0.22
C GLN A 3 13.62 -23.23 0.02
N HIS A 4 13.13 -22.53 1.06
CA HIS A 4 13.02 -21.07 1.09
C HIS A 4 14.38 -20.37 1.04
N SER A 5 15.37 -20.86 1.81
CA SER A 5 16.73 -20.30 1.79
C SER A 5 17.36 -20.42 0.41
N THR A 6 17.25 -21.58 -0.23
CA THR A 6 17.81 -21.79 -1.58
C THR A 6 17.11 -20.91 -2.62
N SER A 7 15.78 -20.81 -2.56
CA SER A 7 14.99 -19.94 -3.46
C SER A 7 15.37 -18.47 -3.27
N PHE A 8 15.51 -18.02 -2.03
CA PHE A 8 15.91 -16.66 -1.70
C PHE A 8 17.30 -16.33 -2.25
N ILE A 9 18.30 -17.19 -2.02
CA ILE A 9 19.66 -16.97 -2.51
C ILE A 9 19.70 -16.92 -4.05
N ALA A 10 18.96 -17.81 -4.73
CA ALA A 10 18.90 -17.80 -6.19
C ALA A 10 18.27 -16.49 -6.72
N LYS A 11 17.09 -16.11 -6.21
CA LYS A 11 16.40 -14.89 -6.64
C LYS A 11 17.18 -13.62 -6.31
N SER A 12 17.76 -13.53 -5.11
CA SER A 12 18.52 -12.37 -4.66
C SER A 12 19.82 -12.21 -5.44
N THR A 13 20.53 -13.29 -5.78
CA THR A 13 21.73 -13.23 -6.62
C THR A 13 21.44 -12.61 -7.98
N ILE A 14 20.36 -13.05 -8.63
CA ILE A 14 19.94 -12.51 -9.93
C ILE A 14 19.56 -11.03 -9.78
N LYS A 15 18.72 -10.70 -8.80
CA LYS A 15 18.20 -9.33 -8.65
C LYS A 15 19.27 -8.34 -8.18
N ALA A 16 20.24 -8.78 -7.38
CA ALA A 16 21.36 -7.95 -6.94
C ALA A 16 22.31 -7.62 -8.11
N ALA A 17 22.46 -8.51 -9.09
CA ALA A 17 23.28 -8.29 -10.28
C ALA A 17 22.60 -7.42 -11.36
N ASP A 18 21.29 -7.16 -11.23
CA ASP A 18 20.51 -6.34 -12.15
C ASP A 18 20.92 -4.85 -12.06
N LEU A 19 21.78 -4.43 -13.00
CA LEU A 19 22.32 -3.06 -13.05
C LEU A 19 21.26 -2.02 -13.42
N ASP A 20 20.27 -2.38 -14.24
CA ASP A 20 19.21 -1.45 -14.64
C ASP A 20 18.29 -1.16 -13.45
N HIS A 21 17.84 -2.21 -12.76
CA HIS A 21 17.10 -2.09 -11.52
C HIS A 21 17.84 -1.27 -10.47
N ARG A 22 19.14 -1.50 -10.29
CA ARG A 22 19.96 -0.73 -9.35
C ARG A 22 20.01 0.75 -9.72
N LYS A 23 20.15 1.08 -11.02
CA LYS A 23 20.11 2.47 -11.50
C LYS A 23 18.77 3.14 -11.19
N LYS A 24 17.65 2.47 -11.46
CA LYS A 24 16.29 2.96 -11.18
C LYS A 24 16.09 3.25 -9.70
N VAL A 25 16.43 2.29 -8.83
CA VAL A 25 16.32 2.45 -7.38
C VAL A 25 17.20 3.59 -6.87
N ASN A 26 18.47 3.66 -7.31
CA ASN A 26 19.38 4.73 -6.90
C ASN A 26 18.88 6.11 -7.33
N PHE A 27 18.35 6.23 -8.54
CA PHE A 27 17.77 7.48 -9.03
C PHE A 27 16.55 7.88 -8.19
N ASN A 28 15.60 6.98 -7.96
CA ASN A 28 14.38 7.28 -7.20
C ASN A 28 14.70 7.61 -5.73
N ILE A 29 15.63 6.90 -5.09
CA ILE A 29 16.12 7.21 -3.75
C ILE A 29 16.83 8.57 -3.72
N SER A 30 17.57 8.95 -4.75
CA SER A 30 18.21 10.27 -4.80
C SER A 30 17.20 11.42 -4.73
N ARG A 31 16.01 11.27 -5.34
CA ARG A 31 14.93 12.26 -5.27
C ARG A 31 14.40 12.42 -3.84
N TYR A 32 14.24 11.31 -3.13
CA TYR A 32 13.89 11.30 -1.72
C TYR A 32 14.99 11.97 -0.87
N ASN A 33 16.24 11.58 -1.06
CA ASN A 33 17.39 12.13 -0.31
C ASN A 33 17.58 13.63 -0.52
N ASN A 34 17.21 14.16 -1.69
CA ASN A 34 17.29 15.59 -1.97
C ASN A 34 16.17 16.39 -1.29
N THR A 35 15.00 15.79 -1.08
CA THR A 35 13.80 16.49 -0.56
C THR A 35 13.66 16.39 0.96
N VAL A 36 14.08 15.29 1.57
CA VAL A 36 14.02 15.10 3.03
C VAL A 36 14.74 16.19 3.84
N PRO A 37 15.95 16.65 3.46
CA PRO A 37 16.62 17.74 4.18
C PRO A 37 15.80 19.04 4.16
N LEU A 38 15.17 19.36 3.03
CA LEU A 38 14.28 20.52 2.90
C LEU A 38 13.04 20.36 3.77
N GLY A 39 12.42 19.18 3.72
CA GLY A 39 11.27 18.86 4.56
C GLY A 39 11.57 18.93 6.06
N LYS A 40 12.82 18.67 6.49
CA LYS A 40 13.22 18.80 7.89
C LYS A 40 13.27 20.26 8.36
N GLN A 41 13.49 21.22 7.46
CA GLN A 41 13.58 22.65 7.81
C GLN A 41 12.24 23.24 8.29
N GLN A 42 11.12 22.56 8.04
CA GLN A 42 9.82 22.98 8.58
C GLN A 42 9.74 22.86 10.12
N PHE A 43 10.67 22.15 10.75
CA PHE A 43 10.74 21.97 12.20
C PHE A 43 11.90 22.77 12.79
N ALA A 44 11.62 23.54 13.84
CA ALA A 44 12.66 24.24 14.60
C ALA A 44 13.65 23.24 15.25
N ASP A 45 13.15 22.11 15.76
CA ASP A 45 13.95 20.98 16.21
C ASP A 45 13.29 19.65 15.79
N VAL A 46 13.95 18.96 14.87
CA VAL A 46 13.50 17.67 14.32
C VAL A 46 13.50 16.56 15.39
N ASN A 47 14.45 16.58 16.33
CA ASN A 47 14.54 15.52 17.35
C ASN A 47 13.38 15.62 18.33
N THR A 48 13.09 16.82 18.84
CA THR A 48 11.91 17.07 19.68
C THR A 48 10.62 16.71 18.94
N ALA A 49 10.47 17.09 17.66
CA ALA A 49 9.29 16.74 16.86
C ALA A 49 9.12 15.20 16.73
N ARG A 50 10.21 14.48 16.47
CA ARG A 50 10.23 13.01 16.39
C ARG A 50 9.84 12.37 17.71
N GLU A 51 10.37 12.85 18.83
CA GLU A 51 10.06 12.32 20.15
C GLU A 51 8.58 12.52 20.53
N ARG A 52 8.04 13.72 20.26
CA ARG A 52 6.61 14.01 20.46
C ARG A 52 5.74 13.08 19.63
N ALA A 53 6.04 12.94 18.33
CA ALA A 53 5.29 12.03 17.45
C ALA A 53 5.36 10.57 17.92
N LYS A 54 6.55 10.11 18.35
CA LYS A 54 6.74 8.77 18.94
C LYS A 54 5.89 8.59 20.19
N ASN A 55 5.90 9.53 21.13
CA ASN A 55 5.13 9.44 22.38
C ASN A 55 3.61 9.47 22.13
N ILE A 56 3.13 10.24 21.15
CA ILE A 56 1.73 10.23 20.73
C ILE A 56 1.35 8.87 20.17
N LYS A 57 2.15 8.33 19.24
CA LYS A 57 1.92 7.00 18.67
C LYS A 57 1.93 5.92 19.74
N TRP A 58 2.87 6.00 20.69
CA TRP A 58 2.95 5.08 21.82
C TRP A 58 1.66 5.09 22.64
N ARG A 59 1.19 6.28 23.04
CA ARG A 59 -0.06 6.43 23.79
C ARG A 59 -1.28 5.91 23.02
N ALA A 60 -1.32 6.10 21.70
CA ALA A 60 -2.39 5.58 20.85
C ALA A 60 -2.46 4.05 20.87
N ILE A 61 -1.31 3.38 20.94
CA ILE A 61 -1.22 1.92 21.01
C ILE A 61 -1.54 1.41 22.42
N GLU A 62 -1.02 2.05 23.46
CA GLU A 62 -1.24 1.63 24.86
C GLU A 62 -2.69 1.81 25.34
N SER A 63 -3.47 2.65 24.66
CA SER A 63 -4.90 2.87 24.96
C SER A 63 -5.78 2.55 23.75
N LEU A 64 -5.32 1.60 22.93
CA LEU A 64 -5.96 1.27 21.66
C LEU A 64 -7.40 0.82 21.86
N ASP A 65 -7.67 0.00 22.89
CA ASP A 65 -9.00 -0.42 23.31
C ASP A 65 -9.98 0.75 23.45
N GLN A 66 -9.59 1.78 24.18
CA GLN A 66 -10.43 2.97 24.41
C GLN A 66 -10.57 3.82 23.14
N TYR A 67 -9.50 3.98 22.36
CA TYR A 67 -9.56 4.77 21.13
C TYR A 67 -10.43 4.11 20.06
N LEU A 68 -10.46 2.78 20.02
CA LEU A 68 -11.28 2.00 19.12
C LEU A 68 -12.77 2.16 19.42
N GLU A 69 -13.19 2.02 20.69
CA GLU A 69 -14.57 2.27 21.10
C GLU A 69 -14.98 3.73 20.88
N ALA A 70 -14.09 4.68 21.19
CA ALA A 70 -14.32 6.09 20.95
C ALA A 70 -14.47 6.40 19.45
N PHE A 71 -13.66 5.77 18.59
CA PHE A 71 -13.79 5.91 17.15
C PHE A 71 -15.13 5.36 16.66
N GLU A 72 -15.52 4.16 17.09
CA GLU A 72 -16.79 3.56 16.70
C GLU A 72 -17.97 4.43 17.12
N SER A 73 -17.99 4.91 18.37
CA SER A 73 -19.05 5.78 18.86
C SER A 73 -19.18 7.05 18.01
N ASN A 74 -18.07 7.74 17.76
CA ASN A 74 -18.05 8.98 16.97
C ASN A 74 -18.40 8.75 15.49
N PHE A 75 -17.91 7.66 14.89
CA PHE A 75 -18.20 7.33 13.50
C PHE A 75 -19.66 6.93 13.30
N THR A 76 -20.19 6.14 14.24
CA THR A 76 -21.61 5.72 14.24
C THR A 76 -22.55 6.90 14.45
N ALA A 77 -22.21 7.84 15.34
CA ALA A 77 -22.98 9.07 15.53
C ALA A 77 -23.07 9.93 14.26
N ARG A 78 -22.14 9.76 13.30
CA ARG A 78 -22.13 10.43 11.99
C ARG A 78 -22.79 9.59 10.89
N GLY A 79 -23.47 8.51 11.24
CA GLY A 79 -24.16 7.61 10.30
C GLY A 79 -23.28 6.53 9.68
N GLY A 80 -22.03 6.40 10.13
CA GLY A 80 -21.17 5.28 9.77
C GLY A 80 -21.58 3.99 10.48
N LYS A 81 -21.06 2.86 10.02
CA LYS A 81 -21.16 1.58 10.72
C LYS A 81 -19.76 0.98 10.82
N VAL A 82 -19.31 0.69 12.04
CA VAL A 82 -18.09 -0.10 12.27
C VAL A 82 -18.47 -1.57 12.29
N ILE A 83 -17.63 -2.41 11.69
CA ILE A 83 -17.75 -3.86 11.74
C ILE A 83 -16.45 -4.38 12.31
N TRP A 84 -16.56 -5.07 13.44
CA TRP A 84 -15.45 -5.74 14.10
C TRP A 84 -15.27 -7.12 13.49
N ALA A 85 -14.04 -7.43 13.07
CA ALA A 85 -13.66 -8.72 12.51
C ALA A 85 -12.38 -9.17 13.21
N GLU A 86 -12.40 -10.37 13.79
CA GLU A 86 -11.26 -10.93 14.53
C GLU A 86 -10.31 -11.67 13.58
N THR A 87 -10.86 -12.28 12.53
CA THR A 87 -10.09 -13.05 11.54
C THR A 87 -10.13 -12.44 10.15
N THR A 88 -9.18 -12.86 9.32
CA THR A 88 -9.17 -12.56 7.87
C THR A 88 -10.48 -13.01 7.23
N GLU A 89 -10.96 -14.22 7.55
CA GLU A 89 -12.20 -14.76 7.01
C GLU A 89 -13.41 -13.91 7.38
N ASP A 90 -13.51 -13.44 8.62
CA ASP A 90 -14.61 -12.57 9.07
C ASP A 90 -14.63 -11.27 8.27
N ALA A 91 -13.46 -10.60 8.15
CA ALA A 91 -13.34 -9.35 7.40
C ALA A 91 -13.72 -9.53 5.93
N LEU A 92 -13.22 -10.59 5.28
CA LEU A 92 -13.53 -10.87 3.87
C LEU A 92 -15.01 -11.18 3.65
N ASN A 93 -15.62 -11.96 4.55
CA ASN A 93 -17.04 -12.31 4.48
C ASN A 93 -17.95 -11.08 4.64
N GLU A 94 -17.64 -10.20 5.60
CA GLU A 94 -18.42 -8.97 5.83
C GLU A 94 -18.28 -7.99 4.66
N ILE A 95 -17.08 -7.81 4.11
CA ILE A 95 -16.87 -7.00 2.91
C ILE A 95 -17.68 -7.57 1.74
N LEU A 96 -17.65 -8.89 1.52
CA LEU A 96 -18.41 -9.54 0.46
C LEU A 96 -19.92 -9.37 0.66
N ALA A 97 -20.41 -9.49 1.89
CA ALA A 97 -21.82 -9.30 2.23
C ALA A 97 -22.28 -7.89 1.87
N ILE A 98 -21.47 -6.86 2.20
CA ILE A 98 -21.73 -5.47 1.82
C ILE A 98 -21.78 -5.36 0.29
N CYS A 99 -20.76 -5.84 -0.41
CA CYS A 99 -20.70 -5.78 -1.87
C CYS A 99 -21.91 -6.46 -2.53
N LYS A 100 -22.30 -7.65 -2.06
CA LYS A 100 -23.47 -8.39 -2.57
C LYS A 100 -24.76 -7.62 -2.31
N SER A 101 -24.95 -7.07 -1.11
CA SER A 101 -26.15 -6.29 -0.75
C SER A 101 -26.35 -5.07 -1.64
N LYS A 102 -25.24 -4.49 -2.15
CA LYS A 102 -25.24 -3.34 -3.05
C LYS A 102 -25.12 -3.72 -4.52
N GLN A 103 -25.12 -5.01 -4.86
CA GLN A 103 -24.88 -5.52 -6.21
C GLN A 103 -23.61 -4.93 -6.84
N CYS A 104 -22.59 -4.72 -6.01
CA CYS A 104 -21.36 -4.04 -6.36
C CYS A 104 -20.61 -4.84 -7.44
N LYS A 105 -20.12 -4.12 -8.46
CA LYS A 105 -19.25 -4.66 -9.52
C LYS A 105 -17.82 -4.14 -9.41
N THR A 106 -17.65 -2.95 -8.84
CA THR A 106 -16.36 -2.29 -8.69
C THR A 106 -16.29 -1.60 -7.33
N VAL A 107 -15.18 -1.79 -6.61
CA VAL A 107 -14.87 -1.16 -5.34
C VAL A 107 -13.66 -0.26 -5.53
N VAL A 108 -13.78 0.99 -5.09
CA VAL A 108 -12.63 1.89 -4.97
C VAL A 108 -12.12 1.82 -3.54
N LYS A 109 -10.83 1.55 -3.36
CA LYS A 109 -10.22 1.45 -2.03
C LYS A 109 -9.03 2.39 -1.88
N SER A 110 -8.84 2.83 -0.64
CA SER A 110 -7.61 3.50 -0.22
C SER A 110 -6.51 2.48 0.05
N LYS A 111 -5.26 2.89 -0.16
CA LYS A 111 -4.08 2.14 0.24
C LYS A 111 -4.16 1.71 1.70
N SER A 112 -4.06 0.40 1.93
CA SER A 112 -4.01 -0.19 3.26
C SER A 112 -3.23 -1.49 3.24
N MET A 113 -2.17 -1.57 4.05
CA MET A 113 -1.38 -2.79 4.20
C MET A 113 -2.25 -3.96 4.69
N VAL A 114 -3.25 -3.69 5.52
CA VAL A 114 -4.18 -4.71 6.02
C VAL A 114 -4.91 -5.40 4.86
N THR A 115 -5.27 -4.65 3.80
CA THR A 115 -5.94 -5.24 2.63
C THR A 115 -5.02 -6.16 1.82
N GLU A 116 -3.71 -5.92 1.85
CA GLU A 116 -2.70 -6.78 1.23
C GLU A 116 -2.48 -8.07 2.04
N GLU A 117 -2.42 -7.94 3.37
CA GLU A 117 -2.26 -9.06 4.32
C GLU A 117 -3.42 -10.05 4.24
N ILE A 118 -4.66 -9.56 4.14
CA ILE A 118 -5.85 -10.41 3.98
C ILE A 118 -6.13 -10.82 2.52
N HIS A 119 -5.27 -10.41 1.58
CA HIS A 119 -5.40 -10.69 0.15
C HIS A 119 -6.75 -10.26 -0.47
N LEU A 120 -7.26 -9.09 -0.05
CA LEU A 120 -8.60 -8.61 -0.41
C LEU A 120 -8.82 -8.53 -1.93
N ASN A 121 -7.83 -8.04 -2.68
CA ASN A 121 -7.92 -7.90 -4.15
C ASN A 121 -8.25 -9.23 -4.83
N LYS A 122 -7.47 -10.27 -4.52
CA LYS A 122 -7.65 -11.62 -5.08
C LYS A 122 -8.98 -12.23 -4.65
N PHE A 123 -9.42 -11.95 -3.42
CA PHE A 123 -10.69 -12.44 -2.92
C PHE A 123 -11.89 -11.79 -3.63
N LEU A 124 -11.86 -10.47 -3.86
CA LEU A 124 -12.90 -9.76 -4.61
C LEU A 124 -12.93 -10.18 -6.09
N GLU A 125 -11.76 -10.34 -6.72
CA GLU A 125 -11.64 -10.81 -8.10
C GLU A 125 -12.30 -12.18 -8.29
N LYS A 126 -12.04 -13.14 -7.38
CA LYS A 126 -12.71 -14.46 -7.37
C LYS A 126 -14.23 -14.39 -7.24
N ASN A 127 -14.75 -13.29 -6.69
CA ASN A 127 -16.18 -13.02 -6.54
C ASN A 127 -16.74 -12.12 -7.66
N ASN A 128 -15.99 -11.91 -8.75
CA ASN A 128 -16.37 -11.06 -9.89
C ASN A 128 -16.63 -9.59 -9.48
N ILE A 129 -15.86 -9.10 -8.51
CA ILE A 129 -15.84 -7.70 -8.07
C ILE A 129 -14.46 -7.14 -8.36
N GLU A 130 -14.41 -6.12 -9.19
CA GLU A 130 -13.17 -5.40 -9.48
C GLU A 130 -12.81 -4.50 -8.29
N SER A 131 -11.56 -4.55 -7.83
CA SER A 131 -11.04 -3.60 -6.85
C SER A 131 -10.13 -2.62 -7.57
N VAL A 132 -10.19 -1.33 -7.24
CA VAL A 132 -9.36 -0.28 -7.83
C VAL A 132 -8.71 0.53 -6.71
N GLU A 133 -7.38 0.60 -6.73
CA GLU A 133 -6.59 1.43 -5.80
C GLU A 133 -6.66 2.92 -6.15
N THR A 134 -6.77 3.77 -5.12
CA THR A 134 -6.69 5.23 -5.29
C THR A 134 -5.26 5.76 -5.20
N ASP A 135 -4.35 5.04 -4.54
CA ASP A 135 -2.93 5.41 -4.50
C ASP A 135 -2.27 5.04 -5.83
N LEU A 136 -1.65 6.00 -6.50
CA LEU A 136 -1.04 5.77 -7.81
C LEU A 136 0.05 4.69 -7.76
N GLY A 137 0.82 4.63 -6.68
CA GLY A 137 1.86 3.62 -6.51
C GLY A 137 1.27 2.22 -6.42
N GLU A 138 0.26 2.03 -5.57
CA GLU A 138 -0.46 0.75 -5.47
C GLU A 138 -1.19 0.41 -6.77
N TYR A 139 -1.79 1.39 -7.46
CA TYR A 139 -2.46 1.17 -8.73
C TYR A 139 -1.48 0.71 -9.83
N ILE A 140 -0.28 1.29 -9.90
CA ILE A 140 0.79 0.82 -10.79
C ILE A 140 1.13 -0.65 -10.50
N GLN A 141 1.29 -1.02 -9.22
CA GLN A 141 1.60 -2.38 -8.82
C GLN A 141 0.44 -3.34 -9.13
N GLN A 142 -0.80 -2.91 -8.91
CA GLN A 142 -2.01 -3.66 -9.26
C GLN A 142 -2.08 -3.97 -10.76
N LEU A 143 -1.84 -2.97 -11.62
CA LEU A 143 -1.84 -3.17 -13.08
C LEU A 143 -0.75 -4.13 -13.54
N ASP A 144 0.39 -4.13 -12.86
CA ASP A 144 1.53 -5.00 -13.14
C ASP A 144 1.36 -6.42 -12.55
N GLY A 145 0.41 -6.60 -11.63
CA GLY A 145 0.18 -7.87 -10.93
C GLY A 145 1.30 -8.23 -9.94
N GLU A 146 2.06 -7.23 -9.48
CA GLU A 146 3.16 -7.39 -8.53
C GLU A 146 2.76 -6.91 -7.13
N PRO A 147 3.27 -7.51 -6.04
CA PRO A 147 3.12 -6.93 -4.71
C PRO A 147 3.86 -5.59 -4.59
N PRO A 148 3.52 -4.73 -3.63
CA PRO A 148 4.22 -3.47 -3.41
C PRO A 148 5.71 -3.71 -3.13
N TYR A 149 6.58 -2.98 -3.83
CA TYR A 149 8.04 -3.08 -3.66
C TYR A 149 8.50 -2.56 -2.30
N HIS A 150 7.85 -1.50 -1.81
CA HIS A 150 8.12 -0.89 -0.52
C HIS A 150 6.84 -0.30 0.06
N ILE A 151 6.66 -0.40 1.38
CA ILE A 151 5.44 -0.02 2.10
C ILE A 151 5.05 1.45 1.82
N VAL A 152 6.04 2.35 1.74
CA VAL A 152 5.79 3.79 1.51
C VAL A 152 5.88 4.17 0.03
N THR A 153 6.62 3.39 -0.77
CA THR A 153 6.95 3.72 -2.17
C THR A 153 6.75 2.48 -3.05
N PRO A 154 5.49 2.11 -3.35
CA PRO A 154 5.15 0.80 -3.93
C PRO A 154 5.82 0.48 -5.27
N ALA A 155 6.04 1.49 -6.10
CA ALA A 155 6.61 1.36 -7.44
C ALA A 155 8.06 1.90 -7.54
N MET A 156 8.81 1.93 -6.43
CA MET A 156 10.16 2.54 -6.37
C MET A 156 11.17 1.92 -7.35
N HIS A 157 10.95 0.68 -7.79
CA HIS A 157 11.79 -0.03 -8.77
C HIS A 157 11.50 0.33 -10.22
N LYS A 158 10.47 1.14 -10.50
CA LYS A 158 10.06 1.50 -11.87
C LYS A 158 10.53 2.92 -12.22
N SER A 159 10.91 3.11 -13.48
CA SER A 159 11.11 4.44 -14.06
C SER A 159 9.80 5.01 -14.59
N LYS A 160 9.79 6.30 -14.92
CA LYS A 160 8.62 6.93 -15.57
C LYS A 160 8.31 6.30 -16.93
N GLU A 161 9.33 5.85 -17.65
CA GLU A 161 9.21 5.13 -18.92
C GLU A 161 8.60 3.74 -18.72
N ASP A 162 9.00 3.01 -17.67
CA ASP A 162 8.38 1.72 -17.33
C ASP A 162 6.87 1.90 -17.03
N VAL A 163 6.52 2.94 -16.27
CA VAL A 163 5.12 3.26 -15.93
C VAL A 163 4.33 3.67 -17.17
N ALA A 164 4.91 4.51 -18.04
CA ALA A 164 4.27 4.91 -19.28
C ALA A 164 4.01 3.72 -20.22
N LYS A 165 4.98 2.80 -20.32
CA LYS A 165 4.81 1.55 -21.07
C LYS A 165 3.70 0.70 -20.45
N LEU A 166 3.67 0.55 -19.13
CA LEU A 166 2.62 -0.19 -18.43
C LEU A 166 1.23 0.39 -18.71
N PHE A 167 1.08 1.72 -18.66
CA PHE A 167 -0.20 2.37 -18.95
C PHE A 167 -0.60 2.25 -20.42
N TYR A 168 0.35 2.28 -21.34
CA TYR A 168 0.09 1.96 -22.74
C TYR A 168 -0.45 0.53 -22.88
N ASP A 169 0.26 -0.45 -22.31
CA ASP A 169 -0.07 -1.87 -22.43
C ASP A 169 -1.41 -2.24 -21.75
N LYS A 170 -1.73 -1.62 -20.60
CA LYS A 170 -2.89 -1.98 -19.76
C LYS A 170 -4.10 -1.08 -19.94
N LEU A 171 -3.87 0.20 -20.23
CA LEU A 171 -4.91 1.24 -20.28
C LEU A 171 -5.03 1.89 -21.67
N ASN A 172 -4.23 1.48 -22.65
CA ASN A 172 -4.24 2.00 -24.02
C ASN A 172 -4.04 3.54 -24.08
N THR A 173 -3.18 4.08 -23.20
CA THR A 173 -2.78 5.50 -23.25
C THR A 173 -1.94 5.79 -24.50
N LYS A 174 -1.60 7.06 -24.79
CA LYS A 174 -0.71 7.36 -25.92
C LYS A 174 0.70 6.76 -25.69
N PRO A 175 1.33 6.13 -26.70
CA PRO A 175 2.70 5.65 -26.57
C PRO A 175 3.68 6.82 -26.47
N GLY A 176 4.80 6.62 -25.76
CA GLY A 176 5.89 7.60 -25.69
C GLY A 176 5.63 8.81 -24.78
N LEU A 177 4.65 8.75 -23.87
CA LEU A 177 4.51 9.73 -22.80
C LEU A 177 5.70 9.59 -21.83
N THR A 178 6.59 10.57 -21.76
CA THR A 178 7.76 10.56 -20.85
C THR A 178 7.88 11.86 -20.07
#